data_AF-A0A959HZF9-F1
#
_entry.id   AF-A0A959HZF9-F1
#
_cell.length_a   1.000
_cell.length_b   1.000
_cell.length_c   1.000
_cell.angle_alpha   90.00
_cell.angle_beta   90.00
_cell.angle_gamma   90.00
#
_symmetry.space_group_name_H-M   'P 1'
#
loop_
_entity.id
_entity.type
_entity.pdbx_description
1 polymer ?
#
loop_
_entity_poly.entity_id
_entity_poly.type
_entity_poly.pdbx_seq_one_letter_code
_entity_poly.pdbx_strand_id
1 'polypeptide(L)'
;MKKLLLLLAVTVKMTLLSGQEGGETFPLYPGEIPNFKASEPLEQVETRPNGQRFISYTTQPTYTLFKPKRPNGMAVVICPGGG
;
A
#
# COMPACT_ATOMS: atom_id res chain seq x y z
N MET A 1 32.38 -11.56 -28.40
CA MET A 1 32.18 -10.27 -27.70
C MET A 1 30.78 -9.70 -27.87
N LYS A 2 30.24 -9.55 -29.09
CA LYS A 2 28.86 -9.04 -29.31
C LYS A 2 27.77 -9.82 -28.56
N LYS A 3 27.86 -11.17 -28.49
CA LYS A 3 26.91 -12.02 -27.75
C LYS A 3 26.95 -11.83 -26.23
N LEU A 4 28.15 -11.55 -25.68
CA LEU A 4 28.34 -11.27 -24.26
C LEU A 4 27.82 -9.88 -23.89
N LEU A 5 28.05 -8.90 -24.78
CA LEU A 5 27.48 -7.55 -24.65
C LEU A 5 25.94 -7.57 -24.70
N LEU A 6 25.37 -8.42 -25.56
CA LEU A 6 23.91 -8.60 -25.67
C LEU A 6 23.32 -9.24 -24.41
N LEU A 7 23.99 -10.26 -23.84
CA LEU A 7 23.55 -10.93 -22.62
C LEU A 7 23.53 -9.96 -21.42
N LEU A 8 24.57 -9.13 -21.30
CA LEU A 8 24.67 -8.11 -20.26
C LEU A 8 23.61 -7.00 -20.43
N ALA A 9 23.28 -6.63 -21.67
CA ALA A 9 22.22 -5.65 -21.93
C ALA A 9 20.81 -6.19 -21.62
N VAL A 10 20.59 -7.51 -21.74
CA VAL A 10 19.30 -8.15 -21.41
C VAL A 10 19.10 -8.26 -19.90
N THR A 11 20.15 -8.58 -19.13
CA THR A 11 20.04 -8.65 -17.65
C THR A 11 19.80 -7.29 -17.00
N VAL A 12 20.37 -6.21 -17.54
CA VAL A 12 20.17 -4.84 -17.03
C VAL A 12 18.73 -4.33 -17.23
N LYS A 13 18.01 -4.79 -18.26
CA LYS A 13 16.60 -4.40 -18.47
C LYS A 13 15.64 -5.07 -17.49
N MET A 14 16.00 -6.23 -16.94
CA MET A 14 15.12 -7.02 -16.09
C MET A 14 15.04 -6.47 -14.66
N THR A 15 16.07 -5.77 -14.18
CA THR A 15 16.11 -5.11 -12.86
C THR A 15 15.32 -3.79 -12.80
N LEU A 16 14.87 -3.24 -13.93
CA LEU A 16 14.02 -2.03 -13.96
C LEU A 16 12.51 -2.37 -13.98
N LEU A 17 12.14 -3.65 -13.91
CA LEU A 17 10.76 -4.12 -13.75
C LEU A 17 10.32 -4.18 -12.27
N SER A 18 10.68 -3.17 -11.48
CA SER A 18 9.95 -2.85 -10.24
C SER A 18 8.61 -2.18 -10.62
N GLY A 19 7.77 -2.94 -11.31
CA GLY A 19 6.45 -2.52 -11.73
C GLY A 19 5.47 -2.61 -10.57
N GLN A 20 5.09 -1.43 -10.06
CA GLN A 20 4.13 -1.16 -8.98
C GLN A 20 4.73 -1.25 -7.58
N GLU A 21 5.28 -0.12 -7.12
CA GLU A 21 5.39 0.14 -5.68
C GLU A 21 3.97 0.08 -5.11
N GLY A 22 3.71 -0.90 -4.24
CA GLY A 22 2.49 -0.90 -3.43
C GLY A 22 2.39 0.44 -2.71
N GLY A 23 1.17 0.98 -2.59
CA GLY A 23 0.96 2.30 -2.02
C GLY A 23 1.61 2.46 -0.65
N GLU A 24 2.03 3.68 -0.33
CA GLU A 24 2.71 3.99 0.93
C GLU A 24 1.69 4.17 2.05
N THR A 25 1.87 3.47 3.18
CA THR A 25 0.88 3.48 4.28
C THR A 25 1.33 4.40 5.40
N PHE A 26 0.40 5.23 5.87
CA PHE A 26 0.63 6.22 6.91
C PHE A 26 -0.45 6.11 8.01
N PRO A 27 -0.14 6.51 9.25
CA PRO A 27 -1.16 6.76 10.26
C PRO A 27 -2.17 7.79 9.76
N LEU A 28 -3.45 7.56 10.01
CA LEU A 28 -4.50 8.52 9.67
C LEU A 28 -4.39 9.80 10.49
N TYR A 29 -3.95 9.68 11.74
CA TYR A 29 -3.76 10.79 12.66
C TYR A 29 -2.28 10.89 13.05
N PRO A 30 -1.70 12.10 13.08
CA PRO A 30 -0.30 12.31 13.50
C PRO A 30 -0.11 12.24 15.02
N GLY A 31 -1.20 12.22 15.80
CA GLY A 31 -1.19 12.19 17.26
C GLY A 31 -2.34 11.36 17.82
N GLU A 32 -2.98 11.85 18.87
CA GLU A 32 -4.09 11.13 19.51
C GLU A 32 -5.25 10.89 18.53
N ILE A 33 -5.80 9.67 18.58
CA ILE A 33 -6.96 9.29 17.78
C ILE A 33 -8.21 9.94 18.40
N PRO A 34 -9.00 10.72 17.63
CA PRO A 34 -10.20 11.36 18.16
C PRO A 34 -11.18 10.36 18.76
N ASN A 35 -11.67 10.66 19.97
CA ASN A 35 -12.62 9.82 20.72
C ASN A 35 -12.14 8.38 20.99
N PHE A 36 -10.83 8.16 21.05
CA PHE A 36 -10.27 6.85 21.37
C PHE A 36 -10.77 6.37 22.74
N LYS A 37 -11.32 5.15 22.75
CA LYS A 37 -11.66 4.44 23.98
C LYS A 37 -10.54 3.44 24.22
N ALA A 38 -9.92 3.53 25.39
CA ALA A 38 -8.86 2.60 25.77
C ALA A 38 -9.36 1.16 25.64
N SER A 39 -8.62 0.37 24.86
CA SER A 39 -8.83 -1.05 24.68
C SER A 39 -7.47 -1.73 24.56
N GLU A 40 -7.40 -3.00 24.92
CA GLU A 40 -6.25 -3.82 24.53
C GLU A 40 -6.11 -3.79 22.99
N PRO A 41 -4.90 -3.61 22.44
CA PRO A 41 -4.70 -3.60 21.00
C PRO A 41 -4.96 -5.00 20.44
N LEU A 42 -6.14 -5.18 19.85
CA LEU A 42 -6.57 -6.42 19.20
C LEU A 42 -7.00 -6.17 17.76
N GLU A 43 -6.22 -5.39 17.00
CA GLU A 43 -6.51 -5.26 15.57
C GLU A 43 -6.33 -6.62 14.89
N GLN A 44 -7.37 -7.05 14.17
CA GLN A 44 -7.38 -8.31 13.45
C GLN A 44 -7.39 -8.04 11.96
N VAL A 45 -6.48 -8.70 11.23
CA VAL A 45 -6.39 -8.62 9.77
C VAL A 45 -6.61 -10.00 9.19
N GLU A 46 -7.73 -10.19 8.50
CA GLU A 46 -8.02 -11.39 7.72
C GLU A 46 -7.73 -11.09 6.24
N THR A 47 -6.89 -11.89 5.60
CA THR A 47 -6.70 -11.83 4.14
C THR A 47 -7.42 -13.00 3.50
N ARG A 48 -8.47 -12.71 2.74
CA ARG A 48 -9.26 -13.73 2.05
C ARG A 48 -8.51 -14.24 0.81
N PRO A 49 -8.87 -15.44 0.27
CA PRO A 49 -8.22 -16.01 -0.91
C PRO A 49 -8.27 -15.11 -2.16
N ASN A 50 -9.24 -14.19 -2.25
CA ASN A 50 -9.35 -13.21 -3.32
C ASN A 50 -8.44 -11.98 -3.14
N GLY A 51 -7.57 -11.97 -2.11
CA GLY A 51 -6.66 -10.87 -1.79
C GLY A 51 -7.32 -9.71 -1.03
N GLN A 52 -8.63 -9.80 -0.75
CA GLN A 52 -9.32 -8.76 0.04
C GLN A 52 -8.90 -8.87 1.50
N ARG A 53 -8.53 -7.72 2.08
CA ARG A 53 -8.23 -7.60 3.51
C ARG A 53 -9.47 -7.10 4.25
N PHE A 54 -9.81 -7.80 5.33
CA PHE A 54 -10.79 -7.37 6.32
C PHE A 54 -10.04 -7.00 7.59
N ILE A 55 -10.32 -5.80 8.10
CA ILE A 55 -9.68 -5.28 9.30
C ILE A 55 -10.79 -5.06 10.32
N SER A 56 -10.69 -5.72 11.46
CA SER A 56 -11.65 -5.64 12.57
C SER A 56 -10.96 -5.09 13.82
N TYR A 57 -11.74 -4.46 14.69
CA TYR A 57 -11.26 -3.85 15.94
C TYR A 57 -10.10 -2.86 15.69
N THR A 58 -10.27 -1.97 14.71
CA THR A 58 -9.24 -0.98 14.35
C THR A 58 -8.86 -0.14 15.55
N THR A 59 -7.61 -0.26 15.99
CA THR A 59 -7.02 0.52 17.09
C THR A 59 -5.99 1.52 16.59
N GLN A 60 -5.45 1.32 15.38
CA GLN A 60 -4.45 2.17 14.75
C GLN A 60 -4.89 2.47 13.31
N PRO A 61 -5.78 3.45 13.08
CA PRO A 61 -6.29 3.75 11.75
C PRO A 61 -5.16 4.26 10.84
N THR A 62 -5.12 3.74 9.62
CA THR A 62 -4.12 4.09 8.60
C THR A 62 -4.80 4.43 7.27
N TYR A 63 -4.08 5.11 6.38
CA TYR A 63 -4.44 5.25 4.97
C TYR A 63 -3.26 4.87 4.09
N THR A 64 -3.57 4.43 2.86
CA THR A 64 -2.55 4.09 1.86
C THR A 64 -2.61 5.09 0.71
N LEU A 65 -1.48 5.74 0.43
CA LEU A 65 -1.32 6.71 -0.63
C LEU A 65 -0.88 6.01 -1.93
N PHE A 66 -1.73 6.14 -2.95
CA PHE A 66 -1.41 5.72 -4.31
C PHE A 66 -1.14 6.97 -5.17
N LYS A 67 0.13 7.28 -5.43
CA LYS A 67 0.50 8.42 -6.26
C LYS A 67 0.33 8.09 -7.74
N PRO A 68 -0.48 8.84 -8.52
CA PRO A 68 -0.58 8.61 -9.96
C PRO A 68 0.70 9.01 -10.67
N LYS A 69 1.05 8.30 -11.75
CA LYS A 69 2.24 8.63 -12.58
C LYS A 69 2.17 10.03 -13.19
N ARG A 70 0.97 10.56 -13.41
CA ARG A 70 0.73 11.91 -13.95
C ARG A 70 -0.34 12.61 -13.10
N PRO A 71 0.05 13.32 -12.04
CA PRO A 71 -0.90 14.07 -11.20
C PRO A 71 -1.58 15.19 -11.99
N ASN A 72 -2.88 15.40 -11.74
CA ASN A 72 -3.67 16.49 -12.34
C ASN A 72 -4.23 17.48 -11.28
N GLY A 73 -3.74 17.40 -10.04
CA GLY A 73 -4.21 18.22 -8.91
C GLY A 73 -5.47 17.70 -8.21
N MET A 74 -6.05 16.59 -8.66
CA MET A 74 -7.21 15.95 -7.99
C MET A 74 -6.77 14.80 -7.09
N ALA A 75 -7.57 14.51 -6.06
CA ALA A 75 -7.41 13.37 -5.17
C ALA A 75 -8.73 12.62 -4.99
N VAL A 76 -8.66 11.31 -4.70
CA VAL A 76 -9.81 10.46 -4.39
C VAL A 76 -9.54 9.76 -3.07
N VAL A 77 -10.49 9.85 -2.14
CA VAL A 77 -10.47 9.07 -0.90
C VAL A 77 -11.31 7.83 -1.11
N ILE A 78 -10.70 6.65 -0.93
CA ILE A 78 -11.38 5.36 -1.05
C ILE A 78 -11.60 4.81 0.36
N CYS A 79 -12.85 4.77 0.79
CA CYS A 79 -13.27 4.07 1.99
C CYS A 79 -13.80 2.69 1.57
N PRO A 80 -12.98 1.61 1.66
CA PRO A 80 -13.43 0.29 1.25
C PRO A 80 -14.62 -0.16 2.11
N GLY A 81 -15.56 -0.88 1.50
CA GLY A 81 -16.63 -1.55 2.23
C GLY A 81 -16.11 -2.74 3.04
N GLY A 82 -16.91 -3.25 3.98
CA GLY A 82 -16.48 -4.33 4.86
C GLY A 82 -17.56 -4.96 5.73
N GLY A 83 -18.67 -4.26 5.98
CA GLY A 83 -19.72 -4.75 6.88
C GLY A 83 -19.30 -4.55 8.33
#